data_AF-A0A966W1R0-F1
#
_entry.id   AF-A0A966W1R0-F1
#
_cell.length_a   1.000
_cell.length_b   1.000
_cell.length_c   1.000
_cell.angle_alpha   90.00
_cell.angle_beta   90.00
_cell.angle_gamma   90.00
#
_symmetry.space_group_name_H-M   'P 1'
#
loop_
_entity.id
_entity.type
_entity.pdbx_description
1 polymer ?
#
loop_
_entity_poly.entity_id
_entity_poly.type
_entity_poly.pdbx_seq_one_letter_code
_entity_poly.pdbx_strand_id
1 'polypeptide(L)'
;MGYAGNPKLPHPNVAPLPEGVTVEFRNWKGTSLASWADVVAGLKLSPEVIANGFVDNVVQNVNPGRPDSPRNFAASYRGYLRIPEDGLYKFFVGAENAAFFFIHTNRIVEQTGQRRFANRINASEWREVELTAGVHPFEIHHVCGPEAGGANCSLYWKSDNAKKKLAATVVPAALFAQATRAEAAGIEGADGAPAMTFVGGVDDTLSTPGMTLHLMRFEAHGHAPDPAQLKWDFGDGTHGTGRSPVHVYFKSGEYRVTLQVPGAPPVTQRVYAWTAPCPTSPYSLEKAVAGLSASDWSGWDVQRINTAFDFLLVSEQTNRWPLVEKLGKHLLAQPDLDLKRRVLLQTTLMEALAEQGRAAEAMPLMEQALKEAAKVPSLQVMAMLKGADVRWIHLKEYKEAAQLYEKITQEHRGLTIPAVREAAIHWGDLYTEAGDMVQAAERYRLAKTLGGERFAATGQSEAIQRGALLRITEQKLRSGDVRGTRLLLGRL
;
A
#
# COMPACT_ATOMS: atom_id res chain seq x y z
N MET A 1 -4.94 -37.49 -2.46
CA MET A 1 -5.89 -36.75 -1.60
C MET A 1 -5.29 -35.45 -1.07
N GLY A 2 -5.86 -34.31 -1.47
CA GLY A 2 -5.70 -33.08 -0.69
C GLY A 2 -6.28 -33.30 0.71
N TYR A 3 -5.65 -32.73 1.73
CA TYR A 3 -6.19 -32.73 3.08
C TYR A 3 -7.51 -31.95 3.08
N ALA A 4 -8.62 -32.65 2.86
CA ALA A 4 -9.94 -32.18 3.22
C ALA A 4 -10.03 -32.25 4.75
N GLY A 5 -9.40 -31.28 5.42
CA GLY A 5 -9.48 -31.20 6.88
C GLY A 5 -10.95 -31.21 7.28
N ASN A 6 -11.28 -32.09 8.22
CA ASN A 6 -12.64 -32.36 8.69
C ASN A 6 -13.41 -31.04 8.92
N PRO A 7 -14.43 -30.71 8.09
CA PRO A 7 -15.15 -29.43 8.16
C PRO A 7 -16.01 -29.29 9.43
N LYS A 8 -16.04 -30.31 10.30
CA LYS A 8 -16.77 -30.30 11.57
C LYS A 8 -15.89 -30.06 12.81
N LEU A 9 -14.57 -29.93 12.66
CA LEU A 9 -13.71 -29.60 13.79
C LEU A 9 -13.85 -28.10 14.12
N PRO A 10 -14.13 -27.73 15.39
CA PRO A 10 -14.17 -26.33 15.78
C PRO A 10 -12.79 -25.69 15.54
N HIS A 11 -12.79 -24.56 14.84
CA HIS A 11 -11.57 -23.82 14.52
C HIS A 11 -10.97 -23.20 15.80
N PRO A 12 -9.67 -23.41 16.08
CA PRO A 12 -9.00 -22.62 17.09
C PRO A 12 -8.98 -21.14 16.66
N ASN A 13 -9.43 -20.24 17.54
CA ASN A 13 -9.18 -18.79 17.46
C ASN A 13 -7.69 -18.50 17.72
N VAL A 14 -6.80 -19.07 16.90
CA VAL A 14 -5.35 -18.89 17.03
C VAL A 14 -4.96 -17.79 16.06
N ALA A 15 -4.39 -16.71 16.59
CA ALA A 15 -3.73 -15.68 15.77
C ALA A 15 -2.79 -16.39 14.78
N PRO A 16 -2.74 -16.01 13.49
CA PRO A 16 -1.87 -16.67 12.54
C PRO A 16 -0.45 -16.67 13.10
N LEU A 17 0.09 -17.87 13.31
CA LEU A 17 1.46 -18.03 13.74
C LEU A 17 2.33 -17.31 12.70
N PRO A 18 3.22 -16.37 13.09
CA PRO A 18 4.16 -15.77 12.18
C PRO A 18 5.17 -16.86 11.81
N GLU A 19 4.80 -17.72 10.86
CA GLU A 19 5.49 -18.93 10.46
C GLU A 19 5.79 -18.89 8.96
N GLY A 20 7.01 -19.33 8.62
CA GLY A 20 7.45 -19.53 7.25
C GLY A 20 8.21 -18.35 6.65
N VAL A 21 9.12 -18.70 5.74
CA VAL A 21 9.57 -17.82 4.67
C VAL A 21 8.91 -18.33 3.41
N THR A 22 8.24 -17.45 2.68
CA THR A 22 7.73 -17.75 1.35
C THR A 22 8.70 -17.22 0.31
N VAL A 23 8.71 -17.87 -0.85
CA VAL A 23 9.35 -17.36 -2.05
C VAL A 23 8.36 -17.47 -3.21
N GLU A 24 8.30 -16.41 -4.02
CA GLU A 24 7.53 -16.38 -5.25
C GLU A 24 8.47 -16.09 -6.43
N PHE A 25 8.37 -16.89 -7.50
CA PHE A 25 9.12 -16.76 -8.73
C PHE A 25 8.21 -16.28 -9.86
N ARG A 26 8.66 -15.29 -10.63
CA ARG A 26 7.96 -14.72 -11.78
C ARG A 26 8.86 -14.70 -13.01
N ASN A 27 8.25 -14.80 -14.20
CA ASN A 27 8.96 -14.48 -15.44
C ASN A 27 9.34 -13.00 -15.46
N TRP A 28 10.61 -12.67 -15.66
CA TRP A 28 11.05 -11.28 -15.70
C TRP A 28 10.77 -10.65 -17.07
N LYS A 29 10.04 -9.51 -17.08
CA LYS A 29 9.75 -8.71 -18.28
C LYS A 29 10.26 -7.27 -18.20
N GLY A 30 11.04 -6.93 -17.17
CA GLY A 30 11.64 -5.60 -17.06
C GLY A 30 12.85 -5.40 -17.96
N THR A 31 13.13 -4.14 -18.30
CA THR A 31 14.21 -3.76 -19.22
C THR A 31 15.44 -3.18 -18.51
N SER A 32 15.30 -2.78 -17.24
CA SER A 32 16.39 -2.18 -16.45
C SER A 32 16.49 -2.83 -15.07
N LEU A 33 17.71 -2.87 -14.55
CA LEU A 33 18.05 -3.30 -13.19
C LEU A 33 18.84 -2.20 -12.45
N ALA A 34 18.87 -0.96 -12.96
CA ALA A 34 19.76 0.09 -12.48
C ALA A 34 19.34 0.68 -11.12
N SER A 35 18.08 0.49 -10.72
CA SER A 35 17.53 0.98 -9.46
C SER A 35 16.42 0.09 -8.93
N TRP A 36 16.04 0.30 -7.67
CA TRP A 36 14.81 -0.32 -7.14
C TRP A 36 13.59 0.06 -7.96
N ALA A 37 13.47 1.32 -8.39
CA ALA A 37 12.35 1.81 -9.20
C ALA A 37 12.23 1.05 -10.54
N ASP A 38 13.36 0.72 -11.17
CA ASP A 38 13.38 -0.09 -12.40
C ASP A 38 12.95 -1.53 -12.15
N VAL A 39 13.43 -2.14 -11.06
CA VAL A 39 13.01 -3.49 -10.69
C VAL A 39 11.51 -3.53 -10.42
N VAL A 40 11.02 -2.50 -9.75
CA VAL A 40 9.62 -2.26 -9.42
C VAL A 40 8.87 -2.16 -10.77
N ALA A 41 9.33 -1.34 -11.73
CA ALA A 41 8.66 -1.19 -13.02
C ALA A 41 8.63 -2.51 -13.82
N GLY A 42 9.71 -3.31 -13.79
CA GLY A 42 9.73 -4.61 -14.44
C GLY A 42 8.86 -5.66 -13.76
N LEU A 43 8.72 -5.63 -12.42
CA LEU A 43 7.80 -6.50 -11.70
C LEU A 43 6.34 -6.22 -12.09
N LYS A 44 5.97 -4.96 -12.40
CA LYS A 44 4.64 -4.62 -12.94
C LYS A 44 4.36 -5.28 -14.28
N LEU A 45 5.38 -5.38 -15.14
CA LEU A 45 5.28 -6.06 -16.43
C LEU A 45 5.32 -7.58 -16.32
N SER A 46 5.56 -8.12 -15.11
CA SER A 46 5.80 -9.53 -14.83
C SER A 46 4.65 -10.16 -14.02
N PRO A 47 3.42 -10.28 -14.55
CA PRO A 47 2.26 -10.72 -13.75
C PRO A 47 2.22 -12.23 -13.48
N GLU A 48 2.91 -13.03 -14.29
CA GLU A 48 2.86 -14.50 -14.29
C GLU A 48 3.76 -15.09 -13.19
N VAL A 49 3.17 -15.83 -12.26
CA VAL A 49 3.90 -16.59 -11.24
C VAL A 49 4.20 -17.98 -11.78
N ILE A 50 5.48 -18.33 -11.86
CA ILE A 50 5.92 -19.61 -12.42
C ILE A 50 6.18 -20.66 -11.34
N ALA A 51 6.43 -20.24 -10.10
CA ALA A 51 6.52 -21.10 -8.93
C ALA A 51 6.38 -20.28 -7.65
N ASN A 52 5.90 -20.89 -6.59
CA ASN A 52 5.94 -20.33 -5.25
C ASN A 52 6.00 -21.45 -4.21
N GLY A 53 6.39 -21.12 -2.98
CA GLY A 53 6.39 -22.10 -1.91
C GLY A 53 6.99 -21.58 -0.62
N PHE A 54 7.02 -22.46 0.37
CA PHE A 54 7.73 -22.25 1.62
C PHE A 54 9.19 -22.70 1.50
N VAL A 55 10.09 -21.93 2.09
CA VAL A 55 11.51 -22.24 2.21
C VAL A 55 11.95 -22.08 3.65
N ASP A 56 12.98 -22.82 4.05
CA ASP A 56 13.49 -22.74 5.42
C ASP A 56 14.56 -21.65 5.57
N ASN A 57 15.11 -21.18 4.45
CA ASN A 57 16.15 -20.16 4.38
C ASN A 57 16.12 -19.38 3.06
N VAL A 58 16.91 -18.31 2.99
CA VAL A 58 17.18 -17.59 1.73
C VAL A 58 18.49 -18.10 1.15
N VAL A 59 18.43 -19.26 0.51
CA VAL A 59 19.53 -19.84 -0.28
C VAL A 59 18.95 -20.37 -1.58
N GLN A 60 19.26 -19.69 -2.67
CA GLN A 60 18.77 -20.00 -4.01
C GLN A 60 19.94 -20.26 -4.93
N ASN A 61 19.92 -21.38 -5.65
CA ASN A 61 20.86 -21.67 -6.73
C ASN A 61 20.15 -22.12 -8.02
N VAL A 62 18.81 -22.20 -8.01
CA VAL A 62 17.98 -22.68 -9.11
C VAL A 62 16.66 -21.91 -9.15
N ASN A 63 16.05 -21.84 -10.34
CA ASN A 63 14.66 -21.43 -10.51
C ASN A 63 13.76 -22.68 -10.48
N PRO A 64 12.98 -22.94 -9.42
CA PRO A 64 12.19 -24.17 -9.32
C PRO A 64 11.06 -24.26 -10.35
N GLY A 65 10.59 -23.12 -10.87
CA GLY A 65 9.58 -23.10 -11.95
C GLY A 65 10.17 -23.39 -13.33
N ARG A 66 11.49 -23.25 -13.49
CA ARG A 66 12.24 -23.57 -14.72
C ARG A 66 13.61 -24.15 -14.38
N PRO A 67 13.68 -25.42 -13.94
CA PRO A 67 14.95 -26.03 -13.54
C PRO A 67 16.03 -25.97 -14.63
N ASP A 68 15.61 -26.00 -15.90
CA ASP A 68 16.48 -25.95 -17.06
C ASP A 68 16.92 -24.54 -17.48
N SER A 69 16.38 -23.49 -16.85
CA SER A 69 16.67 -22.09 -17.19
C SER A 69 16.91 -21.24 -15.94
N PRO A 70 18.18 -20.97 -15.60
CA PRO A 70 18.53 -20.19 -14.42
C PRO A 70 18.44 -18.67 -14.65
N ARG A 71 17.79 -18.20 -15.73
CA ARG A 71 17.83 -16.81 -16.19
C ARG A 71 16.44 -16.21 -16.33
N ASN A 72 16.39 -14.88 -16.44
CA ASN A 72 15.20 -14.10 -16.76
C ASN A 72 13.99 -14.35 -15.84
N PHE A 73 14.23 -14.28 -14.53
CA PHE A 73 13.18 -14.41 -13.52
C PHE A 73 13.38 -13.40 -12.38
N ALA A 74 12.30 -13.13 -11.66
CA ALA A 74 12.36 -12.44 -10.37
C ALA A 74 11.91 -13.40 -9.26
N ALA A 75 12.64 -13.40 -8.14
CA ALA A 75 12.30 -14.12 -6.92
C ALA A 75 12.04 -13.13 -5.78
N SER A 76 10.90 -13.26 -5.11
CA SER A 76 10.51 -12.42 -3.99
C SER A 76 10.35 -13.27 -2.73
N TYR A 77 11.26 -13.12 -1.78
CA TYR A 77 11.20 -13.76 -0.47
C TYR A 77 10.47 -12.87 0.52
N ARG A 78 9.60 -13.44 1.33
CA ARG A 78 8.89 -12.72 2.40
C ARG A 78 8.75 -13.60 3.63
N GLY A 79 8.92 -13.01 4.81
CA GLY A 79 8.73 -13.75 6.05
C GLY A 79 9.24 -12.99 7.26
N TYR A 80 9.59 -13.74 8.30
CA TYR A 80 10.05 -13.19 9.55
C TYR A 80 11.44 -13.70 9.91
N LEU A 81 12.30 -12.77 10.33
CA LEU A 81 13.63 -13.00 10.84
C LEU A 81 13.64 -12.75 12.35
N ARG A 82 13.96 -13.78 13.13
CA ARG A 82 14.13 -13.72 14.58
C ARG A 82 15.53 -13.23 14.91
N ILE A 83 15.60 -12.04 15.50
CA ILE A 83 16.80 -11.43 16.04
C ILE A 83 16.96 -11.87 17.50
N PRO A 84 18.07 -12.53 17.87
CA PRO A 84 18.20 -13.15 19.19
C PRO A 84 18.45 -12.15 20.32
N GLU A 85 19.10 -11.02 20.04
CA GLU A 85 19.46 -10.01 21.03
C GLU A 85 19.47 -8.61 20.39
N ASP A 86 19.29 -7.58 21.21
CA ASP A 86 19.44 -6.20 20.75
C ASP A 86 20.86 -5.96 20.23
N GLY A 87 20.98 -5.16 19.17
CA GLY A 87 22.24 -4.54 18.79
C GLY A 87 22.44 -4.38 17.29
N LEU A 88 23.71 -4.22 16.91
CA LEU A 88 24.10 -3.89 15.55
C LEU A 88 24.36 -5.16 14.74
N TYR A 89 23.58 -5.34 13.68
CA TYR A 89 23.72 -6.41 12.72
C TYR A 89 24.20 -5.85 11.38
N LYS A 90 24.96 -6.66 10.65
CA LYS A 90 25.40 -6.33 9.29
C LYS A 90 24.89 -7.38 8.34
N PHE A 91 24.21 -6.96 7.29
CA PHE A 91 23.64 -7.84 6.28
C PHE A 91 24.34 -7.66 4.93
N PHE A 92 24.35 -8.74 4.17
CA PHE A 92 24.79 -8.77 2.78
C PHE A 92 23.90 -9.74 2.00
N VAL A 93 23.53 -9.38 0.79
CA VAL A 93 22.83 -10.29 -0.13
C VAL A 93 23.79 -10.65 -1.25
N GLY A 94 24.26 -11.89 -1.25
CA GLY A 94 25.04 -12.42 -2.36
C GLY A 94 24.10 -12.87 -3.46
N ALA A 95 23.93 -12.07 -4.50
CA ALA A 95 23.04 -12.38 -5.62
C ALA A 95 23.73 -12.24 -6.98
N GLU A 96 23.28 -13.04 -7.95
CA GLU A 96 23.43 -12.71 -9.37
C GLU A 96 22.55 -11.49 -9.70
N ASN A 97 23.10 -10.56 -10.47
CA ASN A 97 22.40 -9.36 -10.94
C ASN A 97 21.86 -8.49 -9.79
N ALA A 98 20.56 -8.19 -9.74
CA ALA A 98 20.02 -7.21 -8.81
C ALA A 98 19.33 -7.87 -7.62
N ALA A 99 19.56 -7.33 -6.42
CA ALA A 99 18.87 -7.77 -5.22
C ALA A 99 18.64 -6.62 -4.24
N PHE A 100 17.46 -6.61 -3.63
CA PHE A 100 17.05 -5.60 -2.67
C PHE A 100 16.53 -6.30 -1.43
N PHE A 101 17.10 -5.99 -0.27
CA PHE A 101 16.70 -6.57 1.02
C PHE A 101 16.16 -5.49 1.93
N PHE A 102 15.01 -5.79 2.52
CA PHE A 102 14.28 -4.92 3.40
C PHE A 102 14.08 -5.62 4.74
N ILE A 103 14.19 -4.85 5.82
CA ILE A 103 13.68 -5.23 7.14
C ILE A 103 12.64 -4.17 7.51
N HIS A 104 11.42 -4.60 7.84
CA HIS A 104 10.25 -3.71 7.84
C HIS A 104 10.13 -3.03 6.45
N THR A 105 9.98 -1.71 6.41
CA THR A 105 9.98 -0.89 5.18
C THR A 105 11.37 -0.35 4.81
N ASN A 106 12.37 -0.58 5.66
CA ASN A 106 13.69 0.02 5.47
C ASN A 106 14.52 -0.83 4.50
N ARG A 107 14.96 -0.21 3.40
CA ARG A 107 15.89 -0.85 2.47
C ARG A 107 17.27 -0.94 3.12
N ILE A 108 17.68 -2.15 3.44
CA ILE A 108 18.97 -2.43 4.08
C ILE A 108 20.05 -2.64 3.03
N VAL A 109 19.81 -3.51 2.06
CA VAL A 109 20.75 -3.80 0.96
C VAL A 109 20.14 -3.39 -0.37
N GLU A 110 20.97 -2.74 -1.18
CA GLU A 110 20.68 -2.38 -2.56
C GLU A 110 21.85 -2.82 -3.44
N GLN A 111 21.57 -3.80 -4.28
CA GLN A 111 22.46 -4.28 -5.31
C GLN A 111 21.77 -4.11 -6.65
N THR A 112 22.37 -3.30 -7.53
CA THR A 112 21.80 -2.95 -8.85
C THR A 112 22.68 -3.46 -9.99
N GLY A 113 22.09 -3.54 -11.18
CA GLY A 113 22.78 -3.82 -12.43
C GLY A 113 23.08 -5.30 -12.69
N GLN A 114 23.78 -5.53 -13.81
CA GLN A 114 24.28 -6.84 -14.20
C GLN A 114 25.55 -7.14 -13.39
N ARG A 115 25.45 -8.07 -12.43
CA ARG A 115 26.55 -8.50 -11.56
C ARG A 115 26.64 -10.01 -11.59
N ARG A 116 27.87 -10.55 -11.51
CA ARG A 116 28.09 -11.96 -11.23
C ARG A 116 28.14 -12.18 -9.73
N PHE A 117 27.76 -13.38 -9.30
CA PHE A 117 27.90 -13.80 -7.92
C PHE A 117 29.38 -13.75 -7.51
N ALA A 118 29.67 -13.01 -6.44
CA ALA A 118 31.02 -12.86 -5.92
C ALA A 118 31.30 -13.92 -4.84
N ASN A 119 32.32 -14.75 -5.04
CA ASN A 119 32.76 -15.75 -4.04
C ASN A 119 33.47 -15.11 -2.83
N ARG A 120 33.76 -13.80 -2.87
CA ARG A 120 34.39 -13.03 -1.79
C ARG A 120 33.56 -11.79 -1.52
N ILE A 121 33.12 -11.63 -0.27
CA ILE A 121 32.29 -10.50 0.16
C ILE A 121 33.22 -9.35 0.59
N ASN A 122 33.19 -8.23 -0.12
CA ASN A 122 34.00 -7.07 0.26
C ASN A 122 33.42 -6.37 1.49
N ALA A 123 34.27 -5.74 2.30
CA ALA A 123 33.82 -5.04 3.51
C ALA A 123 32.79 -3.94 3.22
N SER A 124 32.92 -3.27 2.07
CA SER A 124 32.03 -2.22 1.58
C SER A 124 30.64 -2.71 1.13
N GLU A 125 30.41 -4.02 1.03
CA GLU A 125 29.12 -4.59 0.61
C GLU A 125 28.19 -4.89 1.79
N TRP A 126 28.73 -4.91 3.01
CA TRP A 126 27.94 -5.07 4.22
C TRP A 126 27.15 -3.79 4.54
N ARG A 127 25.92 -3.96 5.02
CA ARG A 127 25.04 -2.86 5.43
C ARG A 127 24.63 -3.04 6.87
N GLU A 128 24.83 -2.02 7.68
CA GLU A 128 24.61 -2.06 9.12
C GLU A 128 23.18 -1.62 9.45
N VAL A 129 22.56 -2.28 10.43
CA VAL A 129 21.23 -1.96 10.94
C VAL A 129 21.17 -2.33 12.42
N GLU A 130 20.64 -1.43 13.22
CA GLU A 130 20.36 -1.68 14.64
C GLU A 130 18.99 -2.33 14.76
N LEU A 131 18.92 -3.46 15.47
CA LEU A 131 17.71 -4.25 15.64
C LEU A 131 17.54 -4.60 17.12
N THR A 132 16.29 -4.65 17.57
CA THR A 132 15.95 -5.20 18.88
C THR A 132 15.83 -6.72 18.81
N ALA A 133 15.93 -7.39 19.94
CA ALA A 133 15.58 -8.80 20.07
C ALA A 133 14.09 -8.98 19.75
N GLY A 134 13.77 -10.02 18.99
CA GLY A 134 12.39 -10.30 18.61
C GLY A 134 12.25 -10.71 17.15
N VAL A 135 11.03 -10.63 16.66
CA VAL A 135 10.66 -11.09 15.33
C VAL A 135 10.53 -9.87 14.41
N HIS A 136 11.33 -9.83 13.35
CA HIS A 136 11.38 -8.74 12.40
C HIS A 136 10.84 -9.17 11.02
N PRO A 137 9.95 -8.39 10.40
CA PRO A 137 9.61 -8.55 8.99
C PRO A 137 10.83 -8.47 8.09
N PHE A 138 10.87 -9.25 7.02
CA PHE A 138 11.82 -8.99 5.95
C PHE A 138 11.27 -9.33 4.57
N GLU A 139 11.84 -8.68 3.55
CA GLU A 139 11.61 -8.98 2.15
C GLU A 139 12.92 -8.98 1.36
N ILE A 140 13.03 -9.88 0.38
CA ILE A 140 14.11 -9.83 -0.61
C ILE A 140 13.52 -9.92 -2.00
N HIS A 141 13.84 -8.95 -2.86
CA HIS A 141 13.56 -9.01 -4.28
C HIS A 141 14.85 -9.21 -5.04
N HIS A 142 15.03 -10.42 -5.57
CA HIS A 142 16.14 -10.80 -6.43
C HIS A 142 15.66 -10.87 -7.88
N VAL A 143 16.38 -10.24 -8.79
CA VAL A 143 16.10 -10.29 -10.22
C VAL A 143 17.32 -10.80 -10.97
N CYS A 144 17.11 -11.92 -11.64
CA CYS A 144 18.05 -12.54 -12.53
C CYS A 144 17.68 -12.17 -13.97
N GLY A 145 18.50 -11.34 -14.62
CA GLY A 145 18.26 -10.86 -15.97
C GLY A 145 18.46 -11.93 -17.05
N PRO A 146 18.20 -11.59 -18.32
CA PRO A 146 18.33 -12.53 -19.44
C PRO A 146 19.78 -13.01 -19.69
N GLU A 147 20.77 -12.21 -19.30
CA GLU A 147 22.19 -12.50 -19.52
C GLU A 147 22.87 -13.21 -18.34
N ALA A 148 22.14 -13.49 -17.26
CA ALA A 148 22.71 -14.03 -16.04
C ALA A 148 23.37 -15.41 -16.24
N GLY A 149 24.48 -15.64 -15.54
CA GLY A 149 25.19 -16.93 -15.60
C GLY A 149 24.58 -17.99 -14.69
N GLY A 150 23.78 -17.60 -13.69
CA GLY A 150 23.22 -18.46 -12.67
C GLY A 150 22.04 -17.80 -11.95
N ALA A 151 21.51 -18.49 -10.93
CA ALA A 151 20.33 -18.08 -10.18
C ALA A 151 20.63 -17.80 -8.70
N ASN A 152 21.89 -17.50 -8.37
CA ASN A 152 22.36 -17.42 -7.00
C ASN A 152 21.72 -16.25 -6.24
N CYS A 153 21.18 -16.51 -5.05
CA CYS A 153 20.77 -15.50 -4.08
C CYS A 153 20.91 -16.08 -2.67
N SER A 154 21.65 -15.41 -1.78
CA SER A 154 21.81 -15.85 -0.40
C SER A 154 21.89 -14.67 0.55
N LEU A 155 21.15 -14.76 1.66
CA LEU A 155 21.18 -13.74 2.72
C LEU A 155 22.25 -14.10 3.76
N TYR A 156 23.21 -13.21 3.93
CA TYR A 156 24.28 -13.31 4.91
C TYR A 156 24.10 -12.27 6.01
N TRP A 157 24.57 -12.62 7.19
CA TRP A 157 24.60 -11.73 8.33
C TRP A 157 25.87 -11.92 9.17
N LYS A 158 26.20 -10.90 9.96
CA LYS A 158 27.17 -10.94 11.05
C LYS A 158 26.78 -9.91 12.11
N SER A 159 27.38 -10.00 13.28
CA SER A 159 27.22 -8.99 14.34
C SER A 159 28.54 -8.81 15.07
N ASP A 160 28.85 -7.56 15.36
CA ASP A 160 29.98 -7.17 16.21
C ASP A 160 29.50 -6.83 17.65
N ASN A 161 28.33 -7.34 18.06
CA ASN A 161 27.76 -7.13 19.40
C ASN A 161 28.73 -7.49 20.53
N ALA A 162 28.79 -6.62 21.54
CA ALA A 162 29.77 -6.69 22.64
C ALA A 162 29.66 -7.99 23.48
N LYS A 163 28.47 -8.62 23.53
CA LYS A 163 28.23 -9.84 24.30
C LYS A 163 28.56 -11.13 23.52
N LYS A 164 28.39 -11.14 22.20
CA LYS A 164 28.69 -12.29 21.35
C LYS A 164 28.97 -11.85 19.91
N LYS A 165 30.24 -11.87 19.54
CA LYS A 165 30.64 -11.66 18.14
C LYS A 165 30.17 -12.82 17.27
N LEU A 166 29.48 -12.50 16.18
CA LEU A 166 29.02 -13.45 15.19
C LEU A 166 29.85 -13.28 13.91
N ALA A 167 30.53 -14.35 13.49
CA ALA A 167 31.23 -14.38 12.21
C ALA A 167 30.27 -14.33 11.02
N ALA A 168 30.74 -13.86 9.87
CA ALA A 168 29.96 -13.83 8.64
C ALA A 168 29.48 -15.24 8.26
N THR A 169 28.17 -15.40 8.16
CA THR A 169 27.52 -16.68 7.81
C THR A 169 26.23 -16.42 7.06
N VAL A 170 25.71 -17.42 6.35
CA VAL A 170 24.33 -17.41 5.85
C VAL A 170 23.39 -17.36 7.05
N VAL A 171 22.31 -16.59 6.96
CA VAL A 171 21.28 -16.55 8.02
C VAL A 171 20.75 -17.97 8.26
N PRO A 172 20.93 -18.55 9.47
CA PRO A 172 20.51 -19.92 9.74
C PRO A 172 19.00 -20.09 9.62
N ALA A 173 18.57 -21.25 9.12
CA ALA A 173 17.15 -21.60 9.00
C ALA A 173 16.39 -21.38 10.32
N ALA A 174 16.96 -21.77 11.46
CA ALA A 174 16.35 -21.63 12.78
C ALA A 174 16.02 -20.18 13.20
N LEU A 175 16.59 -19.17 12.52
CA LEU A 175 16.25 -17.77 12.76
C LEU A 175 15.10 -17.29 11.89
N PHE A 176 14.80 -17.99 10.82
CA PHE A 176 13.53 -17.79 10.13
C PHE A 176 12.43 -18.49 10.90
N ALA A 177 11.26 -17.86 10.97
CA ALA A 177 10.10 -18.59 11.41
C ALA A 177 9.84 -19.77 10.46
N GLN A 178 9.71 -20.97 10.99
CA GLN A 178 9.57 -22.19 10.19
C GLN A 178 8.09 -22.42 9.87
N ALA A 179 7.77 -22.72 8.62
CA ALA A 179 6.42 -23.12 8.26
C ALA A 179 6.15 -24.54 8.76
N THR A 180 4.96 -24.78 9.30
CA THR A 180 4.48 -26.16 9.48
C THR A 180 4.45 -26.86 8.11
N ARG A 181 5.27 -27.90 7.92
CA ARG A 181 5.32 -28.68 6.68
C ARG A 181 4.21 -29.72 6.62
N ALA A 182 3.64 -29.91 5.43
CA ALA A 182 2.82 -31.06 5.08
C ALA A 182 3.57 -31.90 4.04
N GLU A 183 3.64 -33.23 4.24
CA GLU A 183 4.19 -34.14 3.25
C GLU A 183 3.11 -34.62 2.28
N ALA A 184 3.45 -34.69 0.99
CA ALA A 184 2.56 -35.25 -0.02
C ALA A 184 2.42 -36.76 0.21
N ALA A 185 1.23 -37.21 0.60
CA ALA A 185 0.95 -38.63 0.87
C ALA A 185 0.79 -39.48 -0.41
N GLY A 186 0.80 -38.89 -1.60
CA GLY A 186 0.71 -39.58 -2.89
C GLY A 186 0.17 -38.70 -4.03
N ILE A 187 0.46 -39.09 -5.29
CA ILE A 187 -0.07 -38.47 -6.51
C ILE A 187 -1.25 -39.32 -6.99
N GLU A 188 -2.45 -38.74 -7.06
CA GLU A 188 -3.62 -39.38 -7.70
C GLU A 188 -3.70 -38.87 -9.14
N GLY A 189 -3.40 -39.75 -10.11
CA GLY A 189 -3.65 -39.47 -11.51
C GLY A 189 -5.13 -39.63 -11.81
N ALA A 190 -5.75 -38.60 -12.40
CA ALA A 190 -7.06 -38.72 -13.04
C ALA A 190 -6.85 -38.73 -14.56
N ASP A 191 -6.90 -39.92 -15.15
CA ASP A 191 -7.46 -40.29 -16.45
C ASP A 191 -7.11 -39.46 -17.70
N GLY A 192 -6.11 -38.59 -17.67
CA GLY A 192 -5.57 -37.88 -18.83
C GLY A 192 -6.26 -36.57 -19.22
N ALA A 193 -7.26 -36.09 -18.47
CA ALA A 193 -7.72 -34.70 -18.59
C ALA A 193 -6.97 -33.83 -17.56
N PRO A 194 -6.32 -32.72 -17.95
CA PRO A 194 -5.65 -31.86 -16.98
C PRO A 194 -6.68 -31.30 -16.00
N ALA A 195 -6.65 -31.79 -14.76
CA ALA A 195 -7.46 -31.23 -13.69
C ALA A 195 -7.07 -29.76 -13.50
N MET A 196 -8.04 -28.87 -13.68
CA MET A 196 -7.85 -27.48 -13.29
C MET A 196 -7.54 -27.44 -11.80
N THR A 197 -6.60 -26.61 -11.41
CA THR A 197 -6.27 -26.31 -10.01
C THR A 197 -5.97 -24.83 -9.88
N PHE A 198 -5.66 -24.36 -8.69
CA PHE A 198 -5.17 -22.99 -8.53
C PHE A 198 -4.08 -22.91 -7.49
N VAL A 199 -3.33 -21.82 -7.56
CA VAL A 199 -2.43 -21.36 -6.51
C VAL A 199 -2.96 -20.02 -6.02
N GLY A 200 -2.98 -19.84 -4.70
CA GLY A 200 -3.32 -18.58 -4.04
C GLY A 200 -2.18 -18.14 -3.12
N GLY A 201 -1.94 -16.83 -3.03
CA GLY A 201 -0.89 -16.29 -2.17
C GLY A 201 -1.13 -14.83 -1.82
N VAL A 202 -0.49 -14.38 -0.74
CA VAL A 202 -0.47 -12.97 -0.36
C VAL A 202 0.38 -12.22 -1.40
N ASP A 203 -0.25 -11.41 -2.25
CA ASP A 203 0.48 -10.48 -3.13
C ASP A 203 1.08 -9.36 -2.28
N ASP A 204 0.32 -8.84 -1.32
CA ASP A 204 0.76 -7.80 -0.39
C ASP A 204 -0.18 -7.65 0.83
N THR A 205 0.22 -6.82 1.80
CA THR A 205 -0.62 -6.40 2.93
C THR A 205 -0.63 -4.88 3.01
N LEU A 206 -1.77 -4.25 3.23
CA LEU A 206 -1.91 -2.80 3.38
C LEU A 206 -2.26 -2.50 4.82
N SER A 207 -1.37 -1.89 5.58
CA SER A 207 -1.67 -1.52 6.97
C SER A 207 -1.71 -0.01 7.13
N THR A 208 -2.79 0.48 7.72
CA THR A 208 -2.94 1.83 8.24
C THR A 208 -3.26 1.75 9.73
N PRO A 209 -3.16 2.83 10.52
CA PRO A 209 -3.53 2.78 11.93
C PRO A 209 -4.96 2.25 12.12
N GLY A 210 -5.08 1.04 12.68
CA GLY A 210 -6.36 0.38 12.96
C GLY A 210 -6.93 -0.50 11.84
N MET A 211 -6.26 -0.65 10.70
CA MET A 211 -6.75 -1.46 9.58
C MET A 211 -5.62 -2.19 8.87
N THR A 212 -5.84 -3.46 8.55
CA THR A 212 -4.97 -4.27 7.71
C THR A 212 -5.79 -4.94 6.62
N LEU A 213 -5.48 -4.67 5.35
CA LEU A 213 -6.05 -5.38 4.21
C LEU A 213 -5.02 -6.39 3.67
N HIS A 214 -5.47 -7.59 3.34
CA HIS A 214 -4.63 -8.65 2.77
C HIS A 214 -4.96 -8.78 1.29
N LEU A 215 -4.06 -8.28 0.45
CA LEU A 215 -4.19 -8.39 -1.00
C LEU A 215 -3.74 -9.78 -1.42
N MET A 216 -4.67 -10.60 -1.84
CA MET A 216 -4.44 -11.95 -2.31
C MET A 216 -4.51 -12.01 -3.82
N ARG A 217 -3.59 -12.75 -4.43
CA ARG A 217 -3.68 -13.12 -5.83
C ARG A 217 -3.97 -14.60 -5.93
N PHE A 218 -4.82 -14.95 -6.88
CA PHE A 218 -5.06 -16.32 -7.28
C PHE A 218 -4.68 -16.51 -8.74
N GLU A 219 -4.25 -17.71 -9.10
CA GLU A 219 -3.97 -18.10 -10.47
C GLU A 219 -4.49 -19.51 -10.72
N ALA A 220 -5.40 -19.65 -11.68
CA ALA A 220 -5.89 -20.94 -12.12
C ALA A 220 -4.90 -21.59 -13.10
N HIS A 221 -4.51 -22.83 -12.80
CA HIS A 221 -3.63 -23.67 -13.61
C HIS A 221 -4.44 -24.79 -14.27
N GLY A 222 -3.98 -25.22 -15.45
CA GLY A 222 -4.68 -26.16 -16.32
C GLY A 222 -5.28 -25.49 -17.56
N HIS A 223 -5.97 -26.30 -18.37
CA HIS A 223 -6.62 -25.86 -19.60
C HIS A 223 -8.09 -25.52 -19.34
N ALA A 224 -8.44 -24.24 -19.51
CA ALA A 224 -9.82 -23.76 -19.50
C ALA A 224 -10.15 -23.24 -20.92
N PRO A 225 -11.26 -23.66 -21.53
CA PRO A 225 -11.64 -23.21 -22.88
C PRO A 225 -11.83 -21.68 -22.96
N ASP A 226 -12.33 -21.08 -21.88
CA ASP A 226 -12.50 -19.63 -21.73
C ASP A 226 -12.18 -19.19 -20.29
N PRO A 227 -11.02 -18.53 -20.07
CA PRO A 227 -10.65 -17.91 -18.80
C PRO A 227 -11.70 -17.01 -18.17
N ALA A 228 -12.54 -16.33 -18.96
CA ALA A 228 -13.53 -15.39 -18.46
C ALA A 228 -14.72 -16.06 -17.75
N GLN A 229 -14.92 -17.36 -18.00
CA GLN A 229 -16.01 -18.14 -17.39
C GLN A 229 -15.63 -18.81 -16.07
N LEU A 230 -14.37 -18.70 -15.66
CA LEU A 230 -13.92 -19.14 -14.34
C LEU A 230 -14.54 -18.25 -13.27
N LYS A 231 -15.18 -18.88 -12.28
CA LYS A 231 -15.77 -18.18 -11.12
C LYS A 231 -15.05 -18.58 -9.84
N TRP A 232 -14.95 -17.63 -8.93
CA TRP A 232 -14.29 -17.81 -7.64
C TRP A 232 -15.26 -17.51 -6.52
N ASP A 233 -15.22 -18.35 -5.49
CA ASP A 233 -15.76 -18.06 -4.16
C ASP A 233 -14.56 -17.98 -3.21
N PHE A 234 -14.36 -16.82 -2.58
CA PHE A 234 -13.21 -16.57 -1.72
C PHE A 234 -13.43 -17.06 -0.28
N GLY A 235 -14.59 -17.63 0.06
CA GLY A 235 -14.86 -18.15 1.39
C GLY A 235 -15.10 -17.08 2.46
N ASP A 236 -15.24 -15.81 2.07
CA ASP A 236 -15.61 -14.67 2.93
C ASP A 236 -16.94 -14.03 2.50
N GLY A 237 -17.74 -14.77 1.73
CA GLY A 237 -19.01 -14.34 1.14
C GLY A 237 -18.87 -13.56 -0.17
N THR A 238 -17.65 -13.32 -0.65
CA THR A 238 -17.40 -12.59 -1.90
C THR A 238 -16.95 -13.50 -3.03
N HIS A 239 -17.13 -13.02 -4.25
CA HIS A 239 -16.90 -13.79 -5.47
C HIS A 239 -16.05 -12.99 -6.48
N GLY A 240 -15.40 -13.71 -7.38
CA GLY A 240 -14.60 -13.14 -8.47
C GLY A 240 -14.75 -13.92 -9.77
N THR A 241 -14.19 -13.38 -10.85
CA THR A 241 -14.15 -14.07 -12.16
C THR A 241 -12.79 -13.92 -12.82
N GLY A 242 -12.50 -14.76 -13.82
CA GLY A 242 -11.26 -14.71 -14.59
C GLY A 242 -10.20 -15.72 -14.14
N ARG A 243 -9.11 -15.85 -14.89
CA ARG A 243 -8.04 -16.82 -14.60
C ARG A 243 -7.14 -16.43 -13.43
N SER A 244 -6.92 -15.14 -13.24
CA SER A 244 -6.00 -14.63 -12.22
C SER A 244 -6.62 -13.48 -11.44
N PRO A 245 -7.68 -13.71 -10.65
CA PRO A 245 -8.32 -12.64 -9.91
C PRO A 245 -7.42 -12.19 -8.74
N VAL A 246 -7.62 -10.93 -8.35
CA VAL A 246 -7.07 -10.34 -7.14
C VAL A 246 -8.23 -10.13 -6.17
N HIS A 247 -8.03 -10.50 -4.90
CA HIS A 247 -9.03 -10.38 -3.85
C HIS A 247 -8.45 -9.69 -2.61
N VAL A 248 -9.30 -9.01 -1.84
CA VAL A 248 -8.90 -8.31 -0.61
C VAL A 248 -9.65 -8.88 0.59
N TYR A 249 -8.91 -9.53 1.50
CA TYR A 249 -9.45 -9.89 2.81
C TYR A 249 -9.23 -8.77 3.82
N PHE A 250 -10.25 -8.50 4.63
CA PHE A 250 -10.23 -7.46 5.66
C PHE A 250 -9.73 -7.97 7.02
N LYS A 251 -9.55 -9.29 7.13
CA LYS A 251 -9.07 -9.98 8.33
C LYS A 251 -8.05 -11.02 7.90
N SER A 252 -7.08 -11.28 8.76
CA SER A 252 -6.27 -12.48 8.64
C SER A 252 -7.09 -13.70 9.05
N GLY A 253 -6.80 -14.84 8.44
CA GLY A 253 -7.54 -16.08 8.69
C GLY A 253 -7.32 -17.13 7.61
N GLU A 254 -7.82 -18.34 7.90
CA GLU A 254 -7.97 -19.41 6.92
C GLU A 254 -9.27 -19.20 6.14
N TYR A 255 -9.18 -19.19 4.82
CA TYR A 255 -10.32 -19.04 3.90
C TYR A 255 -10.44 -20.28 3.01
N ARG A 256 -11.67 -20.77 2.83
CA ARG A 256 -11.98 -21.92 1.96
C ARG A 256 -12.29 -21.41 0.55
N VAL A 257 -11.25 -21.23 -0.25
CA VAL A 257 -11.37 -20.68 -1.61
C VAL A 257 -11.76 -21.77 -2.59
N THR A 258 -12.77 -21.50 -3.42
CA THR A 258 -13.30 -22.44 -4.42
C THR A 258 -13.24 -21.83 -5.82
N LEU A 259 -12.57 -22.52 -6.74
CA LEU A 259 -12.59 -22.26 -8.17
C LEU A 259 -13.66 -23.13 -8.84
N GLN A 260 -14.62 -22.49 -9.50
CA GLN A 260 -15.64 -23.15 -10.31
C GLN A 260 -15.27 -23.06 -11.80
N VAL A 261 -15.20 -24.22 -12.44
CA VAL A 261 -14.84 -24.37 -13.86
C VAL A 261 -16.06 -24.90 -14.61
N PRO A 262 -16.51 -24.26 -15.70
CA PRO A 262 -17.59 -24.79 -16.52
C PRO A 262 -17.27 -26.21 -17.04
N GLY A 263 -18.18 -27.15 -16.80
CA GLY A 263 -18.02 -28.54 -17.26
C GLY A 263 -17.07 -29.39 -16.43
N ALA A 264 -16.58 -28.92 -15.27
CA ALA A 264 -15.75 -29.70 -14.36
C ALA A 264 -16.18 -29.51 -12.89
N PRO A 265 -15.84 -30.47 -11.99
CA PRO A 265 -16.08 -30.31 -10.56
C PRO A 265 -15.34 -29.08 -9.98
N PRO A 266 -15.91 -28.42 -8.95
CA PRO A 266 -15.24 -27.30 -8.30
C PRO A 266 -13.98 -27.76 -7.55
N VAL A 267 -12.96 -26.92 -7.58
CA VAL A 267 -11.69 -27.16 -6.88
C VAL A 267 -11.66 -26.26 -5.66
N THR A 268 -11.49 -26.85 -4.47
CA THR A 268 -11.45 -26.10 -3.21
C THR A 268 -10.12 -26.31 -2.49
N GLN A 269 -9.49 -25.22 -2.07
CA GLN A 269 -8.27 -25.24 -1.25
C GLN A 269 -8.41 -24.31 -0.05
N ARG A 270 -7.66 -24.61 1.02
CA ARG A 270 -7.50 -23.70 2.15
C ARG A 270 -6.39 -22.71 1.82
N VAL A 271 -6.70 -21.42 1.96
CA VAL A 271 -5.75 -20.34 1.70
C VAL A 271 -5.69 -19.46 2.94
N TYR A 272 -4.48 -19.16 3.39
CA TYR A 272 -4.27 -18.33 4.57
C TYR A 272 -4.01 -16.90 4.14
N ALA A 273 -4.90 -15.98 4.53
CA ALA A 273 -4.59 -14.56 4.51
C ALA A 273 -3.95 -14.21 5.84
N TRP A 274 -2.76 -13.65 5.81
CA TRP A 274 -2.05 -13.25 7.02
C TRP A 274 -1.35 -11.93 6.76
N THR A 275 -1.02 -11.21 7.83
CA THR A 275 -0.33 -9.93 7.73
C THR A 275 1.09 -10.19 7.30
N ALA A 276 1.36 -10.13 5.98
CA ALA A 276 2.73 -10.11 5.51
C ALA A 276 3.43 -8.94 6.20
N PRO A 277 4.65 -9.13 6.69
CA PRO A 277 5.10 -8.32 7.80
C PRO A 277 5.60 -6.92 7.41
N CYS A 278 5.53 -6.57 6.12
CA CYS A 278 5.68 -5.21 5.64
C CYS A 278 4.45 -4.82 4.81
N PRO A 279 3.83 -3.65 5.06
CA PRO A 279 2.80 -3.15 4.17
C PRO A 279 3.34 -2.36 2.97
N THR A 280 3.05 -2.91 1.79
CA THR A 280 2.96 -2.34 0.45
C THR A 280 4.13 -1.61 -0.20
N SER A 281 4.69 -2.34 -1.16
CA SER A 281 5.05 -1.79 -2.47
C SER A 281 3.98 -0.80 -2.96
N PRO A 282 4.35 0.38 -3.52
CA PRO A 282 3.42 1.35 -4.12
C PRO A 282 2.43 0.77 -5.15
N TYR A 283 2.67 -0.44 -5.64
CA TYR A 283 1.88 -1.17 -6.63
C TYR A 283 0.65 -1.88 -6.08
N SER A 284 0.68 -2.18 -4.80
CA SER A 284 -0.36 -2.97 -4.17
C SER A 284 -1.53 -2.09 -3.75
N LEU A 285 -1.31 -0.77 -3.61
CA LEU A 285 -2.38 0.21 -3.51
C LEU A 285 -3.26 0.21 -4.76
N GLU A 286 -2.66 0.31 -5.95
CA GLU A 286 -3.39 0.31 -7.23
C GLU A 286 -4.20 -0.98 -7.42
N LYS A 287 -3.57 -2.13 -7.13
CA LYS A 287 -4.23 -3.45 -7.21
C LYS A 287 -5.31 -3.66 -6.17
N ALA A 288 -5.13 -3.15 -4.95
CA ALA A 288 -6.15 -3.23 -3.92
C ALA A 288 -7.36 -2.39 -4.29
N VAL A 289 -7.16 -1.17 -4.82
CA VAL A 289 -8.26 -0.35 -5.35
C VAL A 289 -8.97 -1.08 -6.50
N ALA A 290 -8.23 -1.71 -7.41
CA ALA A 290 -8.82 -2.50 -8.50
C ALA A 290 -9.61 -3.72 -8.00
N GLY A 291 -9.06 -4.48 -7.05
CA GLY A 291 -9.72 -5.65 -6.45
C GLY A 291 -10.99 -5.28 -5.67
N LEU A 292 -10.92 -4.21 -4.86
CA LEU A 292 -12.10 -3.67 -4.18
C LEU A 292 -13.16 -3.19 -5.17
N SER A 293 -12.74 -2.56 -6.28
CA SER A 293 -13.67 -2.09 -7.32
C SER A 293 -14.36 -3.23 -8.06
N ALA A 294 -13.68 -4.36 -8.25
CA ALA A 294 -14.19 -5.55 -8.92
C ALA A 294 -15.05 -6.45 -8.01
N SER A 295 -15.01 -6.25 -6.69
CA SER A 295 -15.74 -7.06 -5.72
C SER A 295 -17.25 -6.82 -5.80
N ASP A 296 -18.06 -7.86 -5.52
CA ASP A 296 -19.48 -7.71 -5.24
C ASP A 296 -19.69 -7.30 -3.76
N TRP A 297 -20.18 -6.08 -3.57
CA TRP A 297 -20.39 -5.42 -2.28
C TRP A 297 -21.85 -5.50 -1.81
N SER A 298 -22.76 -6.08 -2.60
CA SER A 298 -24.19 -6.15 -2.26
C SER A 298 -24.47 -6.92 -0.97
N GLY A 299 -23.61 -7.88 -0.62
CA GLY A 299 -23.69 -8.66 0.62
C GLY A 299 -22.77 -8.19 1.76
N TRP A 300 -22.07 -7.06 1.61
CA TRP A 300 -21.15 -6.58 2.65
C TRP A 300 -21.90 -5.91 3.79
N ASP A 301 -21.47 -6.17 5.03
CA ASP A 301 -21.94 -5.39 6.17
C ASP A 301 -21.37 -3.96 6.17
N VAL A 302 -22.04 -3.07 6.91
CA VAL A 302 -21.68 -1.65 6.99
C VAL A 302 -20.27 -1.44 7.55
N GLN A 303 -19.78 -2.32 8.43
CA GLN A 303 -18.44 -2.22 8.98
C GLN A 303 -17.39 -2.47 7.90
N ARG A 304 -17.56 -3.51 7.09
CA ARG A 304 -16.68 -3.84 5.95
C ARG A 304 -16.67 -2.72 4.91
N ILE A 305 -17.83 -2.14 4.60
CA ILE A 305 -17.93 -0.98 3.70
C ILE A 305 -17.20 0.24 4.28
N ASN A 306 -17.35 0.52 5.58
CA ASN A 306 -16.59 1.60 6.23
C ASN A 306 -15.08 1.36 6.15
N THR A 307 -14.62 0.14 6.39
CA THR A 307 -13.19 -0.19 6.28
C THR A 307 -12.67 0.03 4.85
N ALA A 308 -13.43 -0.38 3.84
CA ALA A 308 -13.06 -0.15 2.44
C ALA A 308 -13.04 1.36 2.11
N PHE A 309 -14.02 2.11 2.61
CA PHE A 309 -14.09 3.56 2.40
C PHE A 309 -12.91 4.29 3.05
N ASP A 310 -12.60 3.99 4.31
CA ASP A 310 -11.50 4.62 5.05
C ASP A 310 -10.13 4.30 4.41
N PHE A 311 -9.96 3.09 3.85
CA PHE A 311 -8.80 2.75 3.01
C PHE A 311 -8.69 3.66 1.78
N LEU A 312 -9.79 3.92 1.08
CA LEU A 312 -9.74 4.74 -0.11
C LEU A 312 -9.34 6.18 0.23
N LEU A 313 -9.75 6.72 1.38
CA LEU A 313 -9.40 8.09 1.78
C LEU A 313 -7.89 8.30 1.95
N VAL A 314 -7.16 7.28 2.40
CA VAL A 314 -5.70 7.37 2.60
C VAL A 314 -4.88 6.86 1.42
N SER A 315 -5.53 6.30 0.40
CA SER A 315 -4.87 5.81 -0.82
C SER A 315 -4.55 6.95 -1.79
N GLU A 316 -3.30 7.10 -2.21
CA GLU A 316 -2.90 8.14 -3.18
C GLU A 316 -3.26 7.79 -4.64
N GLN A 317 -3.99 6.70 -4.88
CA GLN A 317 -4.30 6.24 -6.24
C GLN A 317 -5.43 7.04 -6.88
N THR A 318 -5.19 7.58 -8.07
CA THR A 318 -6.18 8.42 -8.79
C THR A 318 -7.40 7.63 -9.27
N ASN A 319 -7.27 6.32 -9.51
CA ASN A 319 -8.39 5.45 -9.90
C ASN A 319 -9.36 5.10 -8.75
N ARG A 320 -9.14 5.63 -7.54
CA ARG A 320 -10.00 5.38 -6.37
C ARG A 320 -11.37 6.08 -6.44
N TRP A 321 -11.46 7.22 -7.13
CA TRP A 321 -12.59 8.13 -7.00
C TRP A 321 -13.97 7.56 -7.37
N PRO A 322 -14.12 6.73 -8.43
CA PRO A 322 -15.40 6.07 -8.72
C PRO A 322 -15.87 5.16 -7.58
N LEU A 323 -14.95 4.47 -6.91
CA LEU A 323 -15.29 3.60 -5.77
C LEU A 323 -15.60 4.43 -4.51
N VAL A 324 -14.87 5.53 -4.28
CA VAL A 324 -15.19 6.50 -3.21
C VAL A 324 -16.60 7.04 -3.37
N GLU A 325 -16.99 7.44 -4.59
CA GLU A 325 -18.35 7.93 -4.87
C GLU A 325 -19.40 6.86 -4.54
N LYS A 326 -19.16 5.64 -5.02
CA LYS A 326 -20.10 4.53 -4.89
C LYS A 326 -20.31 4.12 -3.43
N LEU A 327 -19.22 3.87 -2.69
CA LEU A 327 -19.29 3.49 -1.28
C LEU A 327 -19.78 4.66 -0.41
N GLY A 328 -19.36 5.89 -0.72
CA GLY A 328 -19.78 7.09 -0.01
C GLY A 328 -21.30 7.32 -0.11
N LYS A 329 -21.89 7.15 -1.30
CA LYS A 329 -23.36 7.21 -1.48
C LYS A 329 -24.09 6.13 -0.69
N HIS A 330 -23.55 4.90 -0.68
CA HIS A 330 -24.13 3.80 0.09
C HIS A 330 -24.09 4.07 1.61
N LEU A 331 -22.97 4.58 2.13
CA LEU A 331 -22.82 4.95 3.53
C LEU A 331 -23.70 6.15 3.91
N LEU A 332 -23.87 7.13 3.01
CA LEU A 332 -24.69 8.32 3.25
C LEU A 332 -26.20 8.00 3.37
N ALA A 333 -26.63 6.91 2.71
CA ALA A 333 -28.00 6.41 2.75
C ALA A 333 -28.37 5.67 4.06
N GLN A 334 -27.41 5.44 4.96
CA GLN A 334 -27.67 4.76 6.23
C GLN A 334 -28.55 5.65 7.15
N PRO A 335 -29.58 5.07 7.80
CA PRO A 335 -30.56 5.83 8.57
C PRO A 335 -29.98 6.47 9.83
N ASP A 336 -29.06 5.79 10.51
CA ASP A 336 -28.53 6.18 11.83
C ASP A 336 -27.17 6.90 11.77
N LEU A 337 -26.92 7.63 10.68
CA LEU A 337 -25.62 8.30 10.48
C LEU A 337 -25.51 9.58 11.31
N ASP A 338 -24.48 9.67 12.15
CA ASP A 338 -24.20 10.87 12.92
C ASP A 338 -23.84 12.07 12.02
N LEU A 339 -24.12 13.29 12.50
CA LEU A 339 -23.95 14.52 11.72
C LEU A 339 -22.51 14.72 11.23
N LYS A 340 -21.50 14.37 12.04
CA LYS A 340 -20.10 14.55 11.66
C LYS A 340 -19.74 13.60 10.52
N ARG A 341 -20.13 12.32 10.60
CA ARG A 341 -19.91 11.36 9.51
C ARG A 341 -20.69 11.73 8.26
N ARG A 342 -21.91 12.25 8.40
CA ARG A 342 -22.73 12.74 7.27
C ARG A 342 -22.05 13.86 6.49
N VAL A 343 -21.59 14.91 7.18
CA VAL A 343 -20.87 16.03 6.55
C VAL A 343 -19.54 15.57 5.96
N LEU A 344 -18.82 14.67 6.63
CA LEU A 344 -17.59 14.07 6.08
C LEU A 344 -17.89 13.37 4.75
N LEU A 345 -18.88 12.48 4.69
CA LEU A 345 -19.25 11.78 3.47
C LEU A 345 -19.65 12.76 2.34
N GLN A 346 -20.45 13.79 2.64
CA GLN A 346 -20.82 14.81 1.65
C GLN A 346 -19.59 15.53 1.09
N THR A 347 -18.68 15.99 1.95
CA THR A 347 -17.45 16.69 1.51
C THR A 347 -16.51 15.77 0.72
N THR A 348 -16.39 14.51 1.11
CA THR A 348 -15.64 13.52 0.32
C THR A 348 -16.30 13.23 -1.03
N LEU A 349 -17.63 13.16 -1.09
CA LEU A 349 -18.35 12.98 -2.36
C LEU A 349 -18.18 14.19 -3.29
N MET A 350 -18.14 15.41 -2.74
CA MET A 350 -17.81 16.61 -3.51
C MET A 350 -16.45 16.48 -4.21
N GLU A 351 -15.43 16.04 -3.47
CA GLU A 351 -14.09 15.79 -3.99
C GLU A 351 -14.07 14.68 -5.04
N ALA A 352 -14.71 13.55 -4.75
CA ALA A 352 -14.78 12.42 -5.67
C ALA A 352 -15.48 12.79 -6.99
N LEU A 353 -16.51 13.63 -6.97
CA LEU A 353 -17.17 14.15 -8.18
C LEU A 353 -16.25 15.10 -8.94
N ALA A 354 -15.59 16.03 -8.22
CA ALA A 354 -14.71 17.02 -8.84
C ALA A 354 -13.51 16.37 -9.55
N GLU A 355 -12.90 15.37 -8.92
CA GLU A 355 -11.79 14.58 -9.45
C GLU A 355 -12.19 13.72 -10.66
N GLN A 356 -13.46 13.37 -10.77
CA GLN A 356 -14.04 12.69 -11.94
C GLN A 356 -14.51 13.68 -13.03
N GLY A 357 -14.17 14.97 -12.93
CA GLY A 357 -14.58 15.99 -13.90
C GLY A 357 -16.05 16.43 -13.80
N ARG A 358 -16.74 16.05 -12.72
CA ARG A 358 -18.16 16.31 -12.45
C ARG A 358 -18.35 17.34 -11.34
N ALA A 359 -17.45 18.33 -11.27
CA ALA A 359 -17.39 19.31 -10.19
C ALA A 359 -18.69 20.12 -9.99
N ALA A 360 -19.47 20.36 -11.05
CA ALA A 360 -20.76 21.04 -10.94
C ALA A 360 -21.78 20.26 -10.07
N GLU A 361 -21.71 18.92 -10.08
CA GLU A 361 -22.58 18.06 -9.26
C GLU A 361 -22.22 18.11 -7.76
N ALA A 362 -21.05 18.66 -7.40
CA ALA A 362 -20.64 18.82 -6.02
C ALA A 362 -21.37 19.98 -5.30
N MET A 363 -21.88 20.98 -6.03
CA MET A 363 -22.46 22.19 -5.43
C MET A 363 -23.73 21.91 -4.61
N PRO A 364 -24.70 21.08 -5.07
CA PRO A 364 -25.84 20.69 -4.25
C PRO A 364 -25.44 19.96 -2.96
N LEU A 365 -24.37 19.15 -2.99
CA LEU A 365 -23.85 18.47 -1.79
C LEU A 365 -23.27 19.47 -0.79
N MET A 366 -22.60 20.52 -1.26
CA MET A 366 -22.11 21.61 -0.41
C MET A 366 -23.27 22.31 0.30
N GLU A 367 -24.31 22.69 -0.43
CA GLU A 367 -25.49 23.37 0.11
C GLU A 367 -26.20 22.50 1.16
N GLN A 368 -26.35 21.21 0.88
CA GLN A 368 -26.91 20.25 1.82
C GLN A 368 -26.05 20.13 3.08
N ALA A 369 -24.73 19.99 2.93
CA ALA A 369 -23.80 19.90 4.06
C ALA A 369 -23.86 21.16 4.94
N LEU A 370 -23.93 22.34 4.34
CA LEU A 370 -24.07 23.60 5.09
C LEU A 370 -25.39 23.71 5.84
N LYS A 371 -26.48 23.25 5.23
CA LYS A 371 -27.81 23.21 5.86
C LYS A 371 -27.82 22.27 7.07
N GLU A 372 -27.24 21.08 6.93
CA GLU A 372 -27.18 20.09 8.01
C GLU A 372 -26.21 20.54 9.12
N ALA A 373 -25.08 21.15 8.76
CA ALA A 373 -24.08 21.66 9.68
C ALA A 373 -24.45 23.01 10.33
N ALA A 374 -25.64 23.57 10.11
CA ALA A 374 -25.99 24.96 10.45
C ALA A 374 -25.70 25.38 11.90
N LYS A 375 -25.71 24.43 12.85
CA LYS A 375 -25.46 24.66 14.29
C LYS A 375 -24.06 24.25 14.76
N VAL A 376 -23.20 23.75 13.88
CA VAL A 376 -21.88 23.21 14.22
C VAL A 376 -20.81 23.93 13.37
N PRO A 377 -20.24 25.05 13.87
CA PRO A 377 -19.32 25.89 13.10
C PRO A 377 -18.12 25.15 12.50
N SER A 378 -17.57 24.15 13.21
CA SER A 378 -16.45 23.35 12.70
C SER A 378 -16.82 22.52 11.46
N LEU A 379 -18.06 22.03 11.37
CA LEU A 379 -18.57 21.29 10.22
C LEU A 379 -18.95 22.24 9.07
N GLN A 380 -19.43 23.44 9.38
CA GLN A 380 -19.65 24.48 8.36
C GLN A 380 -18.34 24.86 7.67
N VAL A 381 -17.27 25.08 8.45
CA VAL A 381 -15.92 25.36 7.91
C VAL A 381 -15.45 24.23 6.99
N MET A 382 -15.64 22.97 7.38
CA MET A 382 -15.28 21.82 6.54
C MET A 382 -16.02 21.84 5.19
N ALA A 383 -17.33 22.06 5.20
CA ALA A 383 -18.15 22.14 3.99
C ALA A 383 -17.79 23.35 3.11
N MET A 384 -17.58 24.54 3.72
CA MET A 384 -17.19 25.74 2.98
C MET A 384 -15.79 25.61 2.37
N LEU A 385 -14.82 25.07 3.11
CA LEU A 385 -13.45 24.88 2.63
C LEU A 385 -13.45 23.98 1.41
N LYS A 386 -14.08 22.80 1.51
CA LYS A 386 -14.15 21.87 0.37
C LYS A 386 -14.91 22.46 -0.81
N GLY A 387 -15.97 23.22 -0.56
CA GLY A 387 -16.69 23.96 -1.59
C GLY A 387 -15.81 24.99 -2.31
N ALA A 388 -15.03 25.75 -1.55
CA ALA A 388 -14.08 26.73 -2.09
C ALA A 388 -12.99 26.06 -2.93
N ASP A 389 -12.43 24.95 -2.45
CA ASP A 389 -11.42 24.17 -3.17
C ASP A 389 -11.96 23.66 -4.50
N VAL A 390 -13.17 23.08 -4.52
CA VAL A 390 -13.81 22.60 -5.75
C VAL A 390 -14.03 23.73 -6.75
N ARG A 391 -14.53 24.89 -6.28
CA ARG A 391 -14.74 26.07 -7.11
C ARG A 391 -13.44 26.60 -7.71
N TRP A 392 -12.39 26.70 -6.90
CA TRP A 392 -11.10 27.19 -7.33
C TRP A 392 -10.39 26.22 -8.28
N ILE A 393 -10.23 24.96 -7.88
CA ILE A 393 -9.36 23.99 -8.56
C ILE A 393 -10.04 23.48 -9.83
N HIS A 394 -11.31 23.09 -9.75
CA HIS A 394 -12.00 22.36 -10.81
C HIS A 394 -12.94 23.23 -11.65
N LEU A 395 -13.67 24.17 -11.04
CA LEU A 395 -14.61 25.05 -11.77
C LEU A 395 -13.97 26.35 -12.27
N LYS A 396 -12.79 26.71 -11.76
CA LYS A 396 -12.10 27.98 -12.04
C LYS A 396 -12.92 29.23 -11.71
N GLU A 397 -13.79 29.11 -10.70
CA GLU A 397 -14.62 30.17 -10.14
C GLU A 397 -13.85 30.91 -9.04
N TYR A 398 -12.81 31.65 -9.44
CA TYR A 398 -11.84 32.26 -8.51
C TYR A 398 -12.49 33.24 -7.53
N LYS A 399 -13.48 34.01 -7.97
CA LYS A 399 -14.13 35.05 -7.16
C LYS A 399 -14.97 34.41 -6.05
N GLU A 400 -15.78 33.43 -6.41
CA GLU A 400 -16.67 32.70 -5.51
C GLU A 400 -15.85 31.89 -4.50
N ALA A 401 -14.75 31.27 -4.93
CA ALA A 401 -13.82 30.59 -4.04
C ALA A 401 -13.16 31.56 -3.03
N ALA A 402 -12.67 32.71 -3.50
CA ALA A 402 -12.10 33.75 -2.64
C ALA A 402 -13.09 34.26 -1.58
N GLN A 403 -14.37 34.45 -1.95
CA GLN A 403 -15.43 34.84 -1.01
C GLN A 403 -15.64 33.80 0.09
N LEU A 404 -15.59 32.51 -0.24
CA LEU A 404 -15.71 31.44 0.74
C LEU A 404 -14.50 31.37 1.68
N TYR A 405 -13.28 31.49 1.15
CA TYR A 405 -12.08 31.55 2.01
C TYR A 405 -12.09 32.77 2.93
N GLU A 406 -12.51 33.93 2.41
CA GLU A 406 -12.69 35.14 3.20
C GLU A 406 -13.68 34.90 4.34
N LYS A 407 -14.86 34.36 4.01
CA LYS A 407 -15.89 34.05 5.00
C LYS A 407 -15.37 33.12 6.09
N ILE A 408 -14.67 32.04 5.73
CA ILE A 408 -14.07 31.12 6.69
C ILE A 408 -13.10 31.86 7.63
N THR A 409 -12.20 32.66 7.06
CA THR A 409 -11.13 33.31 7.83
C THR A 409 -11.61 34.50 8.66
N GLN A 410 -12.74 35.11 8.34
CA GLN A 410 -13.36 36.19 9.10
C GLN A 410 -14.33 35.68 10.16
N GLU A 411 -15.32 34.87 9.78
CA GLU A 411 -16.41 34.44 10.66
C GLU A 411 -15.97 33.33 11.63
N HIS A 412 -14.98 32.52 11.26
CA HIS A 412 -14.54 31.37 12.04
C HIS A 412 -13.12 31.47 12.58
N ARG A 413 -12.54 32.68 12.60
CA ARG A 413 -11.17 32.96 13.09
C ARG A 413 -10.85 32.42 14.48
N GLY A 414 -11.85 32.36 15.35
CA GLY A 414 -11.71 31.89 16.74
C GLY A 414 -11.63 30.36 16.89
N LEU A 415 -11.93 29.58 15.84
CA LEU A 415 -11.85 28.13 15.90
C LEU A 415 -10.40 27.65 15.83
N THR A 416 -10.03 26.77 16.75
CA THR A 416 -8.70 26.14 16.83
C THR A 416 -8.65 24.83 16.04
N ILE A 417 -9.08 24.87 14.77
CA ILE A 417 -9.07 23.73 13.85
C ILE A 417 -8.19 24.02 12.62
N PRO A 418 -7.55 23.00 12.01
CA PRO A 418 -6.64 23.20 10.86
C PRO A 418 -7.31 23.90 9.67
N ALA A 419 -8.57 23.56 9.40
CA ALA A 419 -9.32 24.00 8.21
C ALA A 419 -9.42 25.53 8.06
N VAL A 420 -9.46 26.29 9.17
CA VAL A 420 -9.50 27.77 9.12
C VAL A 420 -8.16 28.33 8.62
N ARG A 421 -7.05 27.70 9.02
CA ARG A 421 -5.71 28.06 8.53
C ARG A 421 -5.51 27.61 7.08
N GLU A 422 -5.97 26.41 6.74
CA GLU A 422 -5.92 25.88 5.36
C GLU A 422 -6.66 26.80 4.40
N ALA A 423 -7.84 27.30 4.76
CA ALA A 423 -8.58 28.28 3.96
C ALA A 423 -7.72 29.52 3.63
N ALA A 424 -6.98 30.07 4.59
CA ALA A 424 -6.09 31.21 4.33
C ALA A 424 -4.89 30.84 3.43
N ILE A 425 -4.40 29.61 3.52
CA ILE A 425 -3.31 29.11 2.66
C ILE A 425 -3.83 28.93 1.23
N HIS A 426 -4.94 28.22 1.03
CA HIS A 426 -5.53 27.99 -0.28
C HIS A 426 -5.97 29.30 -0.94
N TRP A 427 -6.42 30.28 -0.16
CA TRP A 427 -6.67 31.62 -0.67
C TRP A 427 -5.41 32.32 -1.17
N GLY A 428 -4.28 32.13 -0.47
CA GLY A 428 -2.98 32.61 -0.94
C GLY A 428 -2.51 31.90 -2.20
N ASP A 429 -2.73 30.59 -2.30
CA ASP A 429 -2.41 29.79 -3.49
C ASP A 429 -3.24 30.24 -4.70
N LEU A 430 -4.53 30.53 -4.49
CA LEU A 430 -5.43 31.09 -5.50
C LEU A 430 -4.87 32.40 -6.09
N TYR A 431 -4.42 33.33 -5.24
CA TYR A 431 -3.81 34.58 -5.71
C TYR A 431 -2.45 34.35 -6.39
N THR A 432 -1.72 33.33 -5.95
CA THR A 432 -0.45 32.94 -6.59
C THR A 432 -0.68 32.44 -8.01
N GLU A 433 -1.71 31.61 -8.24
CA GLU A 433 -2.14 31.16 -9.56
C GLU A 433 -2.60 32.35 -10.44
N ALA A 434 -3.27 33.33 -9.85
CA ALA A 434 -3.68 34.56 -10.52
C ALA A 434 -2.53 35.57 -10.77
N GLY A 435 -1.33 35.32 -10.24
CA GLY A 435 -0.18 36.22 -10.35
C GLY A 435 -0.16 37.41 -9.38
N ASP A 436 -1.13 37.51 -8.46
CA ASP A 436 -1.17 38.56 -7.44
C ASP A 436 -0.36 38.17 -6.20
N MET A 437 0.95 38.36 -6.33
CA MET A 437 1.92 38.00 -5.30
C MET A 437 1.76 38.82 -4.00
N VAL A 438 1.18 40.03 -4.08
CA VAL A 438 0.98 40.88 -2.91
C VAL A 438 -0.15 40.32 -2.05
N GLN A 439 -1.28 40.02 -2.67
CA GLN A 439 -2.41 39.40 -1.99
C GLN A 439 -2.05 38.01 -1.47
N ALA A 440 -1.34 37.19 -2.25
CA ALA A 440 -0.87 35.88 -1.81
C ALA A 440 -0.05 35.97 -0.50
N ALA A 441 0.92 36.88 -0.45
CA ALA A 441 1.75 37.08 0.74
C ALA A 441 0.94 37.55 1.96
N GLU A 442 -0.10 38.36 1.75
CA GLU A 442 -1.00 38.79 2.83
C GLU A 442 -1.76 37.59 3.43
N ARG A 443 -2.31 36.70 2.60
CA ARG A 443 -3.05 35.52 3.06
C ARG A 443 -2.15 34.49 3.76
N TYR A 444 -0.92 34.28 3.30
CA TYR A 444 0.03 33.44 4.03
C TYR A 444 0.44 34.02 5.39
N ARG A 445 0.52 35.35 5.52
CA ARG A 445 0.74 35.99 6.84
C ARG A 445 -0.49 35.82 7.73
N LEU A 446 -1.69 36.00 7.18
CA LEU A 446 -2.94 35.77 7.89
C LEU A 446 -2.98 34.33 8.45
N ALA A 447 -2.66 33.32 7.64
CA ALA A 447 -2.64 31.91 8.05
C ALA A 447 -1.81 31.66 9.32
N LYS A 448 -0.68 32.36 9.50
CA LYS A 448 0.16 32.25 10.71
C LYS A 448 -0.53 32.71 11.98
N THR A 449 -1.55 33.57 11.86
CA THR A 449 -2.31 34.11 12.99
C THR A 449 -3.55 33.27 13.35
N LEU A 450 -3.91 32.27 12.52
CA LEU A 450 -5.11 31.45 12.70
C LEU A 450 -4.76 30.12 13.42
N GLY A 451 -5.62 29.64 14.32
CA GLY A 451 -5.48 28.33 15.00
C GLY A 451 -5.03 28.35 16.47
N GLY A 452 -4.64 29.50 17.03
CA GLY A 452 -4.30 29.67 18.45
C GLY A 452 -2.99 29.02 18.94
N GLU A 453 -2.54 29.34 20.16
CA GLU A 453 -1.25 28.89 20.74
C GLU A 453 -1.15 27.36 20.89
N ARG A 454 -2.26 26.68 21.25
CA ARG A 454 -2.30 25.21 21.40
C ARG A 454 -2.04 24.45 20.10
N PHE A 455 -2.38 25.02 18.95
CA PHE A 455 -2.17 24.34 17.68
C PHE A 455 -0.69 24.32 17.28
N ALA A 456 0.10 25.34 17.67
CA ALA A 456 1.53 25.44 17.35
C ALA A 456 2.41 24.31 17.92
N ALA A 457 1.86 23.44 18.78
CA ALA A 457 2.57 22.36 19.46
C ALA A 457 2.32 20.96 18.87
N THR A 458 1.68 20.83 17.69
CA THR A 458 1.34 19.52 17.08
C THR A 458 2.12 19.26 15.79
N GLY A 459 2.46 17.99 15.49
CA GLY A 459 3.20 17.62 14.26
C GLY A 459 2.48 17.98 12.95
N GLN A 460 1.13 17.97 12.94
CA GLN A 460 0.34 18.46 11.80
C GLN A 460 0.46 19.98 11.61
N SER A 461 0.55 20.75 12.70
CA SER A 461 0.74 22.21 12.61
C SER A 461 2.09 22.58 12.02
N GLU A 462 3.12 21.77 12.29
CA GLU A 462 4.47 21.97 11.81
C GLU A 462 4.55 21.73 10.29
N ALA A 463 3.93 20.66 9.78
CA ALA A 463 3.85 20.38 8.35
C ALA A 463 3.12 21.51 7.58
N ILE A 464 1.99 21.99 8.10
CA ILE A 464 1.22 23.09 7.50
C ILE A 464 2.01 24.41 7.54
N GLN A 465 2.70 24.70 8.65
CA GLN A 465 3.54 25.89 8.78
C GLN A 465 4.75 25.84 7.83
N ARG A 466 5.43 24.69 7.71
CA ARG A 466 6.54 24.47 6.77
C ARG A 466 6.06 24.62 5.33
N GLY A 467 4.89 24.08 4.98
CA GLY A 467 4.28 24.26 3.66
C GLY A 467 3.98 25.72 3.32
N ALA A 468 3.46 26.51 4.27
CA ALA A 468 3.26 27.95 4.07
C ALA A 468 4.59 28.73 3.99
N LEU A 469 5.61 28.32 4.75
CA LEU A 469 6.94 28.93 4.71
C LEU A 469 7.67 28.65 3.39
N LEU A 470 7.55 27.44 2.86
CA LEU A 470 8.08 27.02 1.56
C LEU A 470 7.51 27.88 0.42
N ARG A 471 6.20 28.14 0.41
CA ARG A 471 5.56 29.01 -0.59
C ARG A 471 6.07 30.46 -0.54
N ILE A 472 6.21 31.03 0.66
CA ILE A 472 6.81 32.37 0.84
C ILE A 472 8.28 32.39 0.38
N THR A 473 9.00 31.29 0.60
CA THR A 473 10.40 31.13 0.20
C THR A 473 10.51 31.07 -1.31
N GLU A 474 9.65 30.30 -1.97
CA GLU A 474 9.55 30.24 -3.43
C GLU A 474 9.20 31.61 -4.03
N GLN A 475 8.27 32.36 -3.41
CA GLN A 475 7.92 33.70 -3.84
C GLN A 475 9.12 34.66 -3.81
N LYS A 476 9.90 34.64 -2.73
CA LYS A 476 11.11 35.48 -2.60
C LYS A 476 12.20 35.10 -3.58
N LEU A 477 12.32 33.80 -3.88
CA LEU A 477 13.23 33.31 -4.90
C LEU A 477 12.81 33.85 -6.28
N ARG A 478 11.52 33.76 -6.62
CA ARG A 478 10.97 34.27 -7.88
C ARG A 478 11.11 35.80 -8.02
N SER A 479 11.07 36.55 -6.93
CA SER A 479 11.28 38.01 -6.93
C SER A 479 12.75 38.44 -6.88
N GLY A 480 13.71 37.51 -6.95
CA GLY A 480 15.15 37.81 -6.88
C GLY A 480 15.68 38.16 -5.48
N ASP A 481 14.88 38.00 -4.42
CA ASP A 481 15.30 38.24 -3.02
C ASP A 481 16.06 37.03 -2.47
N VAL A 482 17.29 36.86 -2.95
CA VAL A 482 18.18 35.74 -2.58
C VAL A 482 18.49 35.72 -1.09
N ARG A 483 18.64 36.91 -0.47
CA ARG A 483 18.97 37.04 0.96
C ARG A 483 17.78 36.64 1.84
N GLY A 484 16.57 37.10 1.51
CA GLY A 484 15.34 36.72 2.19
C GLY A 484 15.00 35.24 2.00
N THR A 485 15.25 34.69 0.82
CA THR A 485 15.08 33.25 0.53
C THR A 485 15.97 32.41 1.44
N ARG A 486 17.27 32.74 1.53
CA ARG A 486 18.24 32.01 2.37
C ARG A 486 17.89 32.06 3.86
N LEU A 487 17.39 33.19 4.35
CA LEU A 487 16.93 33.37 5.72
C LEU A 487 15.71 32.53 6.07
N LEU A 488 14.79 32.31 5.12
CA LEU A 488 13.61 31.48 5.32
C LEU A 488 13.91 29.99 5.20
N LEU A 489 14.77 29.59 4.26
CA LEU A 489 15.25 28.21 4.15
C LEU A 489 15.96 27.74 5.42
N GLY A 490 16.71 28.61 6.11
CA GLY A 490 17.35 28.27 7.38
C GLY A 490 16.41 28.17 8.58
N ARG A 491 15.10 28.43 8.41
CA ARG A 491 14.06 28.27 9.43
C ARG A 491 13.15 27.06 9.17
N LEU A 492 13.31 26.39 8.03
CA LEU A 492 12.75 25.07 7.73
C LEU A 492 13.66 24.00 8.33
#